data_AF-A0A1Y4VJB6-F1
#
_entry.id   AF-A0A1Y4VJB6-F1
#
_cell.length_a   1.000
_cell.length_b   1.000
_cell.length_c   1.000
_cell.angle_alpha   90.00
_cell.angle_beta   90.00
_cell.angle_gamma   90.00
#
_symmetry.space_group_name_H-M   'P 1'
#
loop_
_entity.id
_entity.type
_entity.pdbx_description
1 polymer ?
#
loop_
_entity_poly.entity_id
_entity_poly.type
_entity_poly.pdbx_seq_one_letter_code
_entity_poly.pdbx_strand_id
1 'polypeptide(L)' 'MAFYNSPEEMYKARASRFKKDGDIHWAKAKNGDGDYHYGKAKKCYNEAKINEEKAKKAKGLSFKRKSKAGRG' A
#
# COMPACT_ATOMS: atom_id res chain seq x y z
N MET A 1 5.51 19.36 1.45
CA MET A 1 6.49 18.36 0.99
C MET A 1 5.75 17.06 0.72
N ALA A 2 6.01 16.40 -0.42
CA ALA A 2 5.47 15.07 -0.66
C ALA A 2 6.25 14.08 0.21
N PHE A 3 5.55 13.24 0.99
CA PHE A 3 6.18 12.27 1.91
C PHE A 3 6.95 11.14 1.17
N TYR A 4 6.75 11.02 -0.14
CA TYR A 4 7.37 10.02 -1.02
C TYR A 4 7.91 10.71 -2.27
N ASN A 5 9.00 10.19 -2.84
CA ASN A 5 9.66 10.79 -4.01
C ASN A 5 9.03 10.33 -5.33
N SER A 6 8.41 9.16 -5.36
CA SER A 6 7.70 8.62 -6.52
C SER A 6 6.40 7.90 -6.15
N PRO A 7 5.45 7.77 -7.10
CA PRO A 7 4.27 6.93 -6.89
C PRO A 7 4.66 5.46 -6.65
N GLU A 8 5.74 4.96 -7.26
CA GLU A 8 6.28 3.63 -7.00
C GLU A 8 6.65 3.46 -5.51
N GLU A 9 7.41 4.41 -4.96
CA GLU A 9 7.82 4.39 -3.55
C GLU A 9 6.60 4.44 -2.61
N MET A 10 5.63 5.30 -2.92
CA MET A 10 4.37 5.39 -2.17
C MET A 10 3.61 4.06 -2.17
N TYR A 11 3.46 3.42 -3.34
CA TYR A 11 2.76 2.14 -3.44
C TYR A 11 3.51 1.00 -2.77
N LYS A 12 4.85 0.96 -2.86
CA LYS A 12 5.68 0.00 -2.10
C LYS A 12 5.52 0.16 -0.59
N ALA A 13 5.55 1.40 -0.10
CA ALA A 13 5.35 1.69 1.32
C ALA A 13 3.95 1.23 1.79
N ARG A 14 2.91 1.49 1.00
CA ARG A 14 1.55 1.01 1.27
C ARG A 14 1.45 -0.52 1.27
N ALA A 15 2.06 -1.18 0.29
CA ALA A 15 2.08 -2.64 0.21
C ALA A 15 2.73 -3.26 1.46
N SER A 16 3.89 -2.73 1.88
CA SER A 16 4.59 -3.18 3.09
C SER A 16 3.73 -3.00 4.35
N ARG A 17 3.04 -1.86 4.48
CA ARG A 17 2.12 -1.62 5.60
C ARG A 17 0.98 -2.64 5.63
N PHE A 18 0.29 -2.83 4.50
CA PHE A 18 -0.81 -3.79 4.43
C PHE A 18 -0.34 -5.22 4.70
N LYS A 19 0.87 -5.59 4.25
CA LYS A 19 1.46 -6.89 4.58
C LYS A 19 1.65 -7.05 6.09
N LYS A 20 2.24 -6.05 6.77
CA LYS A 20 2.39 -6.06 8.24
C LYS A 20 1.05 -6.16 8.96
N ASP A 21 0.06 -5.38 8.53
CA ASP A 21 -1.29 -5.42 9.11
C ASP A 21 -1.94 -6.82 8.89
N GLY A 22 -1.73 -7.41 7.71
CA GLY A 22 -2.15 -8.77 7.39
C GLY A 22 -1.49 -9.82 8.28
N ASP A 23 -0.18 -9.71 8.51
CA ASP A 23 0.60 -10.61 9.37
C ASP A 23 0.13 -10.54 10.83
N ILE A 24 -0.19 -9.33 11.33
CA ILE A 24 -0.77 -9.14 12.67
C ILE A 24 -2.13 -9.82 12.77
N HIS A 25 -3.00 -9.63 11.78
CA HIS A 25 -4.31 -10.28 11.76
C HIS A 25 -4.18 -11.80 11.63
N TRP A 26 -3.25 -12.29 10.82
CA TRP A 26 -3.00 -13.72 10.68
C TRP A 26 -2.52 -14.34 12.01
N ALA A 27 -1.63 -13.66 12.73
CA ALA A 27 -1.19 -14.09 14.05
C ALA A 27 -2.35 -14.11 15.06
N LYS A 28 -3.20 -13.08 15.08
CA LYS A 28 -4.40 -13.05 15.93
C LYS A 28 -5.41 -14.14 15.58
N ALA A 29 -5.61 -14.40 14.28
CA ALA A 29 -6.49 -15.46 13.81
C ALA A 29 -6.01 -16.84 14.27
N LYS A 30 -4.69 -17.07 14.29
CA LYS A 30 -4.09 -18.31 14.81
C LYS A 30 -4.21 -18.46 16.33
N ASN A 31 -4.36 -17.37 17.07
CA ASN A 31 -4.43 -17.36 18.53
C ASN A 31 -5.84 -17.53 19.10
N GLY A 32 -6.85 -17.83 18.27
CA GLY A 32 -8.21 -18.15 18.73
C GLY A 32 -9.29 -17.21 18.22
N ASP A 33 -8.94 -16.04 17.72
CA ASP A 33 -9.90 -15.06 17.15
C ASP A 33 -10.03 -15.23 15.62
N GLY A 34 -10.21 -16.48 15.19
CA GLY A 34 -10.00 -16.96 13.82
C GLY A 34 -10.82 -16.26 12.74
N ASP A 35 -12.13 -16.41 12.76
CA ASP A 35 -12.97 -16.11 11.59
C ASP A 35 -12.94 -14.63 11.18
N TYR A 36 -12.99 -13.73 12.15
CA TYR A 36 -12.92 -12.29 11.89
C TYR A 36 -11.54 -11.88 11.38
N HIS A 37 -10.48 -12.39 12.00
CA HIS A 37 -9.13 -11.98 11.64
C HIS A 37 -8.58 -12.67 10.40
N TYR A 38 -9.02 -13.89 10.06
CA TYR A 38 -8.72 -14.50 8.76
C TYR A 38 -9.29 -13.68 7.60
N GLY A 39 -10.54 -13.22 7.72
CA GLY A 39 -11.15 -12.34 6.73
C GLY A 39 -10.39 -11.02 6.57
N LYS A 40 -9.93 -10.43 7.68
CA LYS A 40 -9.13 -9.19 7.66
C LYS A 40 -7.73 -9.42 7.08
N ALA A 41 -7.04 -10.49 7.48
CA ALA A 41 -5.72 -10.83 6.96
C ALA A 41 -5.76 -11.02 5.43
N LYS A 42 -6.76 -11.75 4.93
CA LYS A 42 -6.96 -11.95 3.47
C LYS A 42 -7.17 -10.62 2.74
N LYS A 43 -7.99 -9.72 3.29
CA LYS A 43 -8.20 -8.37 2.71
C LYS A 43 -6.89 -7.57 2.68
N CYS A 44 -6.14 -7.57 3.78
CA CYS A 44 -4.85 -6.90 3.87
C CYS A 44 -3.84 -7.44 2.85
N TYR A 45 -3.72 -8.76 2.69
CA TYR A 45 -2.82 -9.34 1.69
C TYR A 45 -3.24 -9.02 0.25
N ASN A 46 -4.55 -8.99 -0.03
CA ASN A 46 -5.04 -8.58 -1.34
C ASN A 46 -4.69 -7.11 -1.64
N GLU A 47 -4.91 -6.21 -0.68
CA GLU A 47 -4.51 -4.80 -0.80
C GLU A 47 -3.00 -4.64 -0.98
N ALA A 48 -2.20 -5.42 -0.26
CA ALA A 48 -0.75 -5.44 -0.43
C ALA A 48 -0.38 -5.81 -1.88
N LYS A 49 -0.96 -6.88 -2.43
CA LYS A 49 -0.73 -7.32 -3.81
C LYS A 49 -1.16 -6.27 -4.84
N ILE A 50 -2.33 -5.65 -4.66
CA ILE A 50 -2.81 -4.57 -5.54
C ILE A 50 -1.82 -3.39 -5.53
N ASN A 51 -1.29 -3.02 -4.36
CA ASN A 51 -0.32 -1.94 -4.26
C ASN A 51 1.03 -2.33 -4.87
N GLU A 52 1.48 -3.59 -4.75
CA GLU A 52 2.68 -4.06 -5.46
C GLU A 52 2.51 -3.99 -6.98
N GLU A 53 1.36 -4.36 -7.52
CA GLU A 53 1.08 -4.24 -8.94
C GLU A 53 1.02 -2.77 -9.39
N LYS A 54 0.41 -1.89 -8.58
CA LYS A 54 0.43 -0.45 -8.84
C LYS A 54 1.84 0.12 -8.79
N ALA A 55 2.69 -0.35 -7.86
CA ALA A 55 4.09 0.04 -7.79
C ALA A 55 4.85 -0.38 -9.05
N LYS A 56 4.64 -1.62 -9.53
CA LYS A 56 5.24 -2.12 -10.79
C LYS A 56 4.80 -1.28 -11.99
N LYS A 57 3.50 -0.96 -12.09
CA LYS A 57 2.97 -0.09 -13.16
C LYS A 57 3.47 1.35 -13.06
N ALA A 58 3.74 1.82 -11.84
CA ALA A 58 4.26 3.15 -11.57
C ALA A 58 5.79 3.25 -11.62
N LYS A 59 6.49 2.16 -11.98
CA LYS A 59 7.94 2.14 -12.02
C LYS A 59 8.46 3.20 -13.00
N GLY A 60 9.35 4.06 -12.51
CA GLY A 60 9.92 5.16 -13.29
C GLY A 60 8.96 6.35 -13.52
N LEU A 61 7.73 6.31 -12.99
CA LEU A 61 6.87 7.49 -12.96
C LEU A 61 7.32 8.43 -11.84
N SER A 62 7.26 9.73 -12.10
CA SER A 62 7.37 10.78 -11.09
C SER A 62 6.01 11.41 -10.84
N PHE A 63 5.83 12.01 -9.66
CA PHE A 63 4.64 12.84 -9.44
C PHE A 63 4.68 13.99 -10.45
N LYS A 64 3.69 14.05 -11.36
CA LYS A 64 3.55 15.20 -12.26
C LYS A 64 3.47 16.45 -11.40
N ARG A 65 4.54 17.26 -11.40
CA ARG A 65 4.45 18.64 -10.94
C ARG A 65 3.43 19.31 -11.85
N LYS A 66 2.26 19.65 -11.31
CA LYS A 66 1.38 20.62 -11.95
C LYS A 66 2.18 21.93 -11.96
N SER A 67 2.82 22.26 -13.08
CA SER A 67 3.39 23.60 -13.23
C SER A 67 2.24 24.58 -13.01
N LYS A 68 2.39 25.49 -12.05
CA LYS A 68 1.52 26.67 -12.00
C LYS A 68 1.77 27.39 -13.33
N ALA A 69 0.90 27.19 -14.32
CA ALA A 69 0.79 28.12 -15.43
C ALA A 69 0.53 29.49 -14.80
N GLY A 70 1.44 30.43 -15.07
CA GLY A 70 1.44 31.76 -14.48
C GLY A 70 0.09 32.44 -14.69
N ARG A 71 -0.44 33.00 -13.61
CA ARG A 71 -1.30 34.17 -13.67
C ARG A 71 -0.47 35.29 -13.03
N GLY A 72 0.18 36.06 -13.87
CA GLY A 72 0.90 37.29 -13.56
C GLY A 72 0.67 38.20 -14.74
#